data_AF-A0A517NXW0-F1
#
_entry.id   AF-A0A517NXW0-F1
#
_cell.length_a   1.000
_cell.length_b   1.000
_cell.length_c   1.000
_cell.angle_alpha   90.00
_cell.angle_beta   90.00
_cell.angle_gamma   90.00
#
_symmetry.space_group_name_H-M   'P 1'
#
loop_
_entity.id
_entity.type
_entity.pdbx_description
1 polymer ?
#
loop_
_entity_poly.entity_id
_entity_poly.type
_entity_poly.pdbx_seq_one_letter_code
_entity_poly.pdbx_strand_id
1 'polypeptide(L)'
;MTAKKLTLEDLENNEPLPEILQAEWAKDQVMQLFADLSEGADVQHVQMKSTATDATVTLAQAAAAFAAGDAEAIQVRYVFENEMWCDTIMPGDPTTKIIRNRLPVGH
;
A
#
# COMPACT_ATOMS: atom_id res chain seq x y z
N MET A 1 -18.63 8.01 -2.87
CA MET A 1 -18.51 6.57 -3.20
C MET A 1 -18.77 5.81 -1.92
N THR A 2 -19.88 5.10 -1.84
CA THR A 2 -20.34 4.41 -0.63
C THR A 2 -19.56 3.10 -0.51
N ALA A 3 -18.81 2.90 0.56
CA ALA A 3 -18.16 1.62 0.84
C ALA A 3 -19.25 0.55 1.00
N LYS A 4 -19.47 -0.28 -0.03
CA LYS A 4 -20.39 -1.42 0.03
C LYS A 4 -19.80 -2.39 1.04
N LYS A 5 -20.50 -2.63 2.15
CA LYS A 5 -20.14 -3.69 3.09
C LYS A 5 -20.34 -5.02 2.38
N LEU A 6 -19.33 -5.88 2.40
CA LEU A 6 -19.40 -7.23 1.90
C LEU A 6 -20.57 -7.96 2.56
N THR A 7 -21.52 -8.49 1.79
CA THR A 7 -22.63 -9.29 2.33
C THR A 7 -22.34 -10.77 2.21
N LEU A 8 -23.08 -11.59 2.96
CA LEU A 8 -22.98 -13.05 2.88
C LEU A 8 -23.35 -13.57 1.47
N GLU A 9 -24.24 -12.84 0.78
CA GLU A 9 -24.68 -13.12 -0.58
C GLU A 9 -23.55 -12.91 -1.60
N ASP A 10 -22.65 -11.95 -1.38
CA ASP A 10 -21.48 -11.72 -2.27
C ASP A 10 -20.49 -12.92 -2.20
N LEU A 11 -20.39 -13.60 -1.04
CA LEU A 11 -19.59 -14.82 -0.86
C LEU A 11 -20.21 -16.04 -1.55
N GLU A 12 -21.54 -16.14 -1.56
CA GLU A 12 -22.28 -17.23 -2.21
C GLU A 12 -22.27 -17.09 -3.74
N ASN A 13 -22.13 -15.87 -4.26
CA ASN A 13 -22.08 -15.56 -5.70
C ASN A 13 -20.68 -15.62 -6.33
N ASN A 14 -19.65 -16.03 -5.59
CA ASN A 14 -18.27 -16.13 -6.09
C ASN A 14 -17.71 -14.81 -6.65
N GLU A 15 -18.14 -13.65 -6.13
CA GLU A 15 -17.52 -12.38 -6.51
C GLU A 15 -16.03 -12.38 -6.08
N PRO A 16 -15.10 -11.90 -6.92
CA PRO A 16 -13.68 -11.90 -6.60
C PRO A 16 -13.41 -11.00 -5.40
N LEU A 17 -13.09 -11.62 -4.26
CA LEU A 17 -12.74 -10.93 -3.04
C LEU A 17 -11.39 -10.20 -3.20
N PRO A 18 -11.21 -9.04 -2.54
CA PRO A 18 -9.91 -8.40 -2.45
C PRO A 18 -8.89 -9.38 -1.84
N GLU A 19 -7.81 -9.62 -2.56
CA GLU A 19 -6.71 -10.42 -2.04
C GLU A 19 -5.86 -9.55 -1.11
N ILE A 20 -5.75 -9.97 0.15
CA ILE A 20 -4.95 -9.30 1.18
C ILE A 20 -3.72 -10.14 1.44
N LEU A 21 -2.56 -9.63 1.04
CA LEU A 21 -1.26 -10.24 1.34
C LEU A 21 -0.61 -9.48 2.48
N GLN A 22 -0.28 -10.16 3.57
CA GLN A 22 0.44 -9.58 4.72
C GLN A 22 1.82 -10.21 4.86
N ALA A 23 2.85 -9.38 4.99
CA ALA A 23 4.22 -9.81 5.24
C ALA A 23 4.94 -8.90 6.23
N GLU A 24 6.01 -9.41 6.83
CA GLU A 24 6.97 -8.63 7.63
C GLU A 24 8.30 -8.58 6.88
N TRP A 25 8.73 -7.38 6.52
CA TRP A 25 9.91 -7.14 5.72
C TRP A 25 10.97 -6.38 6.51
N ALA A 26 12.23 -6.69 6.21
CA ALA A 26 13.35 -5.91 6.68
C ALA A 26 13.43 -4.57 5.94
N LYS A 27 14.07 -3.58 6.57
CA LYS A 27 14.13 -2.20 6.05
C LYS A 27 14.67 -2.12 4.62
N ASP A 28 15.70 -2.89 4.31
CA ASP A 28 16.31 -2.99 2.98
C ASP A 28 15.32 -3.50 1.92
N GLN A 29 14.50 -4.51 2.24
CA GLN A 29 13.47 -5.01 1.34
C GLN A 29 12.39 -3.95 1.05
N VAL A 30 12.03 -3.14 2.05
CA VAL A 30 11.09 -2.02 1.84
C VAL A 30 11.72 -0.91 0.99
N MET A 31 13.02 -0.64 1.18
CA MET A 31 13.73 0.30 0.31
C MET A 31 13.81 -0.19 -1.14
N GLN A 32 13.98 -1.50 -1.36
CA GLN A 32 13.90 -2.11 -2.69
C GLN A 32 12.51 -1.94 -3.30
N LEU A 33 11.44 -2.15 -2.52
CA LEU A 33 10.07 -1.90 -2.99
C LEU A 33 9.87 -0.47 -3.51
N PHE A 34 10.38 0.54 -2.79
CA PHE A 34 10.30 1.92 -3.25
C PHE A 34 11.03 2.14 -4.58
N ALA A 35 12.18 1.48 -4.79
CA ALA A 35 12.90 1.52 -6.05
C ALA A 35 12.10 0.85 -7.19
N ASP A 36 11.60 -0.37 -6.94
CA ASP A 36 10.81 -1.13 -7.92
C ASP A 36 9.54 -0.37 -8.33
N LEU A 37 8.84 0.24 -7.37
CA LEU A 37 7.66 1.07 -7.65
C LEU A 37 8.00 2.33 -8.46
N SER A 38 9.18 2.90 -8.27
CA SER A 38 9.61 4.09 -9.02
C SER A 38 10.00 3.76 -10.47
N GLU A 39 10.47 2.54 -10.74
CA GLU A 39 10.96 2.13 -12.06
C GLU A 39 9.90 1.38 -12.88
N GLY A 40 9.03 0.60 -12.22
CA GLY A 40 8.18 -0.39 -12.89
C GLY A 40 6.68 -0.22 -12.68
N ALA A 41 6.23 0.70 -11.81
CA ALA A 41 4.82 0.89 -11.52
C ALA A 41 4.35 2.31 -11.83
N ASP A 42 3.09 2.43 -12.22
CA ASP A 42 2.43 3.73 -12.37
C ASP A 42 1.82 4.14 -11.03
N VAL A 43 2.57 4.96 -10.28
CA VAL A 43 2.20 5.41 -8.93
C VAL A 43 1.19 6.54 -9.01
N GLN A 44 -0.04 6.25 -8.59
CA GLN A 44 -1.19 7.13 -8.71
C GLN A 44 -1.39 8.02 -7.48
N HIS A 45 -1.12 7.49 -6.28
CA HIS A 45 -1.28 8.23 -5.03
C HIS A 45 -0.34 7.71 -3.96
N VAL A 46 0.26 8.62 -3.19
CA VAL A 46 1.01 8.28 -1.98
C VAL A 46 0.49 9.13 -0.83
N GLN A 47 -0.02 8.47 0.21
CA GLN A 47 -0.38 9.09 1.48
C GLN A 47 0.67 8.70 2.51
N MET A 48 1.16 9.66 3.29
CA MET A 48 2.07 9.39 4.39
C MET A 48 1.52 9.99 5.68
N LYS A 49 1.49 9.16 6.71
CA LYS A 49 1.26 9.55 8.09
C LYS A 49 2.59 9.59 8.84
N SER A 50 2.79 10.67 9.57
CA SER A 50 3.87 10.91 10.52
C SER A 50 3.28 11.50 11.80
N THR A 51 4.12 11.67 12.82
CA THR A 51 3.72 12.35 14.08
C THR A 51 3.22 13.78 13.84
N ALA A 52 3.71 14.45 12.79
CA ALA A 52 3.41 15.85 12.51
C ALA A 52 2.28 16.05 11.49
N THR A 53 2.06 15.09 10.58
CA THR A 53 1.13 15.28 9.46
C THR A 53 0.60 13.96 8.90
N ASP A 54 -0.59 14.03 8.33
CA ASP A 54 -1.19 13.02 7.45
C ASP A 54 -1.49 13.72 6.12
N ALA A 55 -0.64 13.47 5.12
CA ALA A 55 -0.65 14.24 3.88
C ALA A 55 -0.30 13.40 2.65
N THR A 56 -0.81 13.85 1.50
CA THR A 56 -0.37 13.38 0.20
C THR A 56 1.07 13.84 -0.05
N VAL A 57 1.94 12.91 -0.39
CA VAL A 57 3.35 13.17 -0.68
C VAL A 57 3.76 12.50 -1.99
N THR A 58 4.99 12.72 -2.43
CA THR A 58 5.59 11.94 -3.53
C THR A 58 6.17 10.63 -2.99
N LEU A 59 6.34 9.63 -3.88
CA LEU A 59 6.99 8.36 -3.52
C LEU A 59 8.40 8.58 -2.94
N ALA A 60 9.18 9.51 -3.54
CA ALA A 60 10.52 9.84 -3.06
C ALA A 60 10.53 10.44 -1.65
N GLN A 61 9.56 11.32 -1.33
CA GLN A 61 9.41 11.87 0.02
C GLN A 61 9.03 10.79 1.03
N ALA A 62 8.12 9.88 0.67
CA ALA A 62 7.74 8.76 1.52
C ALA A 62 8.93 7.82 1.79
N ALA A 63 9.72 7.49 0.77
CA ALA A 63 10.93 6.68 0.89
C ALA A 63 11.97 7.35 1.81
N ALA A 64 12.18 8.66 1.67
CA ALA A 64 13.09 9.42 2.53
C ALA A 64 12.62 9.44 4.00
N ALA A 65 11.33 9.67 4.25
CA ALA A 65 10.77 9.66 5.59
C ALA A 65 10.81 8.27 6.24
N PHE A 66 10.56 7.20 5.46
CA PHE A 66 10.75 5.82 5.91
C PHE A 66 12.20 5.55 6.29
N ALA A 67 13.16 5.97 5.45
CA ALA A 67 14.58 5.80 5.73
C ALA A 67 15.03 6.56 6.99
N ALA A 68 14.47 7.75 7.24
CA ALA A 68 14.72 8.56 8.42
C ALA A 68 14.03 8.05 9.70
N GLY A 69 13.00 7.20 9.57
CA GLY A 69 12.19 6.73 10.71
C GLY A 69 11.08 7.69 11.13
N ASP A 70 10.75 8.67 10.29
CA ASP A 70 9.74 9.70 10.58
C ASP A 70 8.32 9.29 10.15
N ALA A 71 8.22 8.24 9.31
CA ALA A 71 6.94 7.72 8.83
C ALA A 71 6.34 6.72 9.83
N GLU A 72 5.08 6.93 10.22
CA GLU A 72 4.29 5.97 11.01
C GLU A 72 3.50 5.00 10.12
N ALA A 73 3.07 5.48 8.95
CA ALA A 73 2.43 4.67 7.94
C ALA A 73 2.55 5.32 6.57
N ILE A 74 2.71 4.52 5.53
CA ILE A 74 2.73 4.97 4.14
C ILE A 74 1.72 4.10 3.37
N GLN A 75 0.83 4.74 2.63
CA GLN A 75 -0.05 4.07 1.70
C GLN A 75 0.31 4.46 0.27
N VAL A 76 0.55 3.47 -0.58
CA VAL A 76 0.89 3.66 -1.99
C VAL A 76 -0.18 2.99 -2.84
N ARG A 77 -0.84 3.77 -3.72
CA ARG A 77 -1.73 3.26 -4.75
C ARG A 77 -1.04 3.35 -6.10
N TYR A 78 -1.02 2.25 -6.83
CA TYR A 78 -0.33 2.16 -8.10
C TYR A 78 -0.98 1.12 -9.02
N VAL A 79 -0.62 1.19 -10.31
CA VAL A 79 -0.96 0.17 -11.31
C VAL A 79 0.31 -0.61 -11.65
N PHE A 80 0.22 -1.93 -11.57
CA PHE A 80 1.27 -2.86 -11.97
C PHE A 80 0.62 -4.00 -12.75
N GLU A 81 1.15 -4.33 -13.93
CA GLU A 81 0.60 -5.37 -14.83
C GLU A 81 -0.92 -5.23 -15.12
N ASN A 82 -1.42 -4.00 -15.28
CA ASN A 82 -2.85 -3.65 -15.46
C ASN A 82 -3.74 -3.94 -14.24
N GLU A 83 -3.17 -4.32 -13.11
CA GLU A 83 -3.89 -4.50 -11.85
C GLU A 83 -3.68 -3.29 -10.95
N MET A 84 -4.75 -2.89 -10.24
CA MET A 84 -4.66 -1.81 -9.27
C MET A 84 -4.29 -2.37 -7.89
N TRP A 85 -3.22 -1.83 -7.32
CA TRP A 85 -2.70 -2.23 -6.03
C TRP A 85 -2.77 -1.07 -5.04
N CYS A 86 -2.94 -1.43 -3.77
CA CYS A 86 -2.89 -0.52 -2.64
C CYS A 86 -2.05 -1.17 -1.54
N ASP A 87 -0.83 -0.67 -1.37
CA ASP A 87 0.11 -1.16 -0.36
C ASP A 87 0.09 -0.23 0.84
N THR A 88 -0.01 -0.80 2.03
CA THR A 88 0.10 -0.11 3.31
C THR A 88 1.35 -0.62 4.03
N ILE A 89 2.31 0.28 4.22
CA ILE A 89 3.60 0.05 4.85
C ILE A 89 3.54 0.68 6.24
N MET A 90 3.65 -0.14 7.29
CA MET A 90 3.65 0.29 8.69
C MET A 90 5.03 -0.01 9.28
N PRO A 91 5.90 1.00 9.40
CA PRO A 91 7.22 0.84 9.97
C PRO A 91 7.13 0.37 11.42
N GLY A 92 7.99 -0.56 11.79
CA GLY A 92 8.11 -1.10 13.13
C GLY A 92 9.56 -1.39 13.48
N ASP A 93 9.83 -1.65 14.75
CA ASP A 93 11.13 -2.09 15.25
C ASP A 93 10.97 -3.52 15.80
N PRO A 94 11.57 -4.56 15.19
CA PRO A 94 12.62 -4.51 14.16
C PRO A 94 12.15 -4.64 12.70
N THR A 95 10.89 -5.05 12.46
CA THR A 95 10.37 -5.35 11.11
C THR A 95 9.28 -4.38 10.69
N THR A 96 9.18 -4.15 9.39
CA THR A 96 8.11 -3.35 8.78
C THR A 96 6.99 -4.26 8.32
N LYS A 97 5.77 -3.97 8.77
CA LYS A 97 4.59 -4.70 8.32
C LYS A 97 4.10 -4.12 7.00
N ILE A 98 3.94 -4.97 5.98
CA ILE A 98 3.34 -4.59 4.70
C ILE A 98 2.04 -5.35 4.49
N ILE A 99 1.01 -4.61 4.12
CA ILE A 99 -0.29 -5.14 3.69
C ILE A 99 -0.49 -4.72 2.24
N ARG A 100 -0.57 -5.67 1.32
CA ARG A 100 -0.80 -5.41 -0.11
C ARG A 100 -2.20 -5.87 -0.46
N ASN A 101 -3.00 -4.93 -0.96
CA ASN A 101 -4.36 -5.19 -1.39
C ASN A 101 -4.44 -5.03 -2.90
N ARG A 102 -4.78 -6.12 -3.59
CA ARG A 102 -5.22 -6.03 -4.98
C ARG A 102 -6.66 -5.53 -4.99
N LEU A 103 -6.89 -4.36 -5.57
CA LEU A 103 -8.21 -3.76 -5.65
C LEU A 103 -8.94 -4.35 -6.86
N PRO A 104 -10.17 -4.87 -6.70
CA PRO A 104 -10.96 -5.30 -7.84
C PRO A 104 -11.24 -4.11 -8.75
N VAL A 105 -10.98 -4.28 -10.05
CA VAL A 105 -11.48 -3.37 -11.08
C VAL A 105 -12.98 -3.54 -11.12
N GLY A 106 -13.72 -2.62 -10.51
CA GLY A 106 -15.18 -2.65 -10.52
C GLY A 106 -15.68 -2.78 -11.97
N HIS A 107 -16.37 -3.88 -12.26
CA HIS A 107 -17.08 -4.11 -13.51
C HIS A 107 -18.52 -3.60 -13.39
#